data_AF-A0A812Z0V7-F1
#
_entry.id   AF-A0A812Z0V7-F1
#
_cell.length_a   1.000
_cell.length_b   1.000
_cell.length_c   1.000
_cell.angle_alpha   90.00
_cell.angle_beta   90.00
_cell.angle_gamma   90.00
#
_symmetry.space_group_name_H-M   'P 1'
#
loop_
_entity.id
_entity.type
_entity.pdbx_description
1 polymer ?
#
loop_
_entity_poly.entity_id
_entity_poly.type
_entity_poly.pdbx_seq_one_letter_code
_entity_poly.pdbx_strand_id
1 'polypeptide(L)'
;MMSITSLLAVGCSVESQTKAKYFFHLCNVLTLFFVIVYAFFRSYIWSCYRRFSWLTMAILNNQTIPRRFPLSFHEMELVGEDCKVETEGTGLQGVPCRPSLQQINRLCQGSAYLDSLHQPWPNAFSGYDWEEQIFGSNNVGFRCVEGICSVRQWVVEREYTLLGIILFAIVLNCCLRVTCEHRIRELKAKKLQERQRDSQEFRRGKRPTSLNYGHCF
;
A
#
# COMPACT_ATOMS: atom_id res chain seq x y z
N MET A 1 -2.54 17.91 36.12
CA MET A 1 -2.65 17.24 34.81
C MET A 1 -3.93 17.70 34.14
N MET A 2 -3.82 18.71 33.26
CA MET A 2 -4.93 19.12 32.40
C MET A 2 -5.14 18.02 31.36
N SER A 3 -6.33 17.41 31.39
CA SER A 3 -6.71 16.37 30.45
C SER A 3 -6.77 16.99 29.04
N ILE A 4 -6.08 16.39 28.07
CA ILE A 4 -6.02 16.82 26.64
C ILE A 4 -7.44 16.97 26.04
N THR A 5 -8.44 16.33 26.66
CA THR A 5 -9.86 16.49 26.35
C THR A 5 -10.41 17.92 26.49
N SER A 6 -9.81 18.78 27.32
CA SER A 6 -10.32 20.14 27.56
C SER A 6 -9.89 21.16 26.50
N LEU A 7 -8.78 20.91 25.78
CA LEU A 7 -8.29 21.82 24.73
C LEU A 7 -9.07 21.70 23.42
N LEU A 8 -9.86 20.63 23.24
CA LEU A 8 -10.76 20.46 22.09
C LEU A 8 -12.17 21.05 22.32
N ALA A 9 -12.45 21.58 23.51
CA ALA A 9 -13.80 22.09 23.86
C ALA A 9 -14.06 23.55 23.44
N VAL A 10 -13.09 24.23 22.83
CA VAL A 10 -13.21 25.64 22.43
C VAL A 10 -13.94 25.73 21.08
N GLY A 11 -15.22 26.13 21.12
CA GLY A 11 -15.90 26.74 19.97
C GLY A 11 -16.36 25.77 18.87
N CYS A 12 -17.27 24.84 19.17
CA CYS A 12 -17.92 24.02 18.15
C CYS A 12 -19.05 24.81 17.42
N SER A 13 -18.66 25.84 16.67
CA SER A 13 -19.53 26.46 15.66
C SER A 13 -19.95 25.42 14.61
N VAL A 14 -21.10 25.61 13.95
CA VAL A 14 -21.55 24.74 12.85
C VAL A 14 -20.46 24.57 11.79
N GLU A 15 -19.64 25.61 11.60
CA GLU A 15 -18.47 25.62 10.73
C GLU A 15 -17.40 24.58 11.13
N SER A 16 -17.22 24.33 12.43
CA SER A 16 -16.27 23.33 12.97
C SER A 16 -16.69 21.89 12.63
N GLN A 17 -18.00 21.60 12.58
CA GLN A 17 -18.50 20.27 12.22
C GLN A 17 -18.23 19.92 10.75
N THR A 18 -18.38 20.89 9.86
CA THR A 18 -18.12 20.70 8.44
C THR A 18 -16.63 20.49 8.20
N LYS A 19 -15.76 21.30 8.84
CA LYS A 19 -14.30 21.15 8.79
C LYS A 19 -13.83 19.78 9.29
N ALA A 20 -14.39 19.27 10.40
CA ALA A 20 -14.05 17.95 10.94
C ALA A 20 -14.38 16.79 9.98
N LYS A 21 -15.51 16.87 9.27
CA LYS A 21 -15.87 15.86 8.24
C LYS A 21 -14.90 15.87 7.08
N TYR A 22 -14.58 17.04 6.53
CA TYR A 22 -13.62 17.15 5.43
C TYR A 22 -12.24 16.65 5.83
N PHE A 23 -11.78 17.00 7.03
CA PHE A 23 -10.52 16.50 7.59
C PHE A 23 -10.51 14.97 7.66
N PHE A 24 -11.58 14.35 8.17
CA PHE A 24 -11.67 12.90 8.25
C PHE A 24 -11.71 12.21 6.87
N HIS A 25 -12.46 12.77 5.92
CA HIS A 25 -12.45 12.29 4.54
C HIS A 25 -11.05 12.39 3.92
N LEU A 26 -10.35 13.50 4.13
CA LEU A 26 -8.97 13.68 3.68
C LEU A 26 -8.03 12.63 4.31
N CYS A 27 -8.11 12.40 5.63
CA CYS A 27 -7.31 11.36 6.30
C CYS A 27 -7.56 9.96 5.74
N ASN A 28 -8.81 9.61 5.44
CA ASN A 28 -9.13 8.31 4.82
C ASN A 28 -8.60 8.20 3.39
N VAL A 29 -8.77 9.25 2.58
CA VAL A 29 -8.26 9.28 1.20
C VAL A 29 -6.73 9.16 1.20
N LEU A 30 -6.04 9.88 2.08
CA LEU A 30 -4.59 9.77 2.24
C LEU A 30 -4.18 8.37 2.70
N THR A 31 -4.87 7.80 3.68
CA THR A 31 -4.60 6.44 4.16
C THR A 31 -4.76 5.41 3.03
N LEU A 32 -5.85 5.49 2.26
CA LEU A 32 -6.09 4.63 1.11
C LEU A 32 -5.02 4.80 0.04
N PHE A 33 -4.64 6.06 -0.25
CA PHE A 33 -3.56 6.37 -1.19
C PHE A 33 -2.24 5.72 -0.76
N PHE A 34 -1.85 5.83 0.52
CA PHE A 34 -0.65 5.17 1.04
C PHE A 34 -0.71 3.63 0.92
N VAL A 35 -1.88 3.03 1.18
CA VAL A 35 -2.08 1.58 1.02
C VAL A 35 -1.91 1.17 -0.44
N ILE A 36 -2.50 1.93 -1.37
CA ILE A 36 -2.39 1.67 -2.82
C ILE A 36 -0.92 1.80 -3.25
N VAL A 37 -0.25 2.90 -2.92
CA VAL A 37 1.17 3.10 -3.25
C VAL A 37 2.05 1.98 -2.68
N TYR A 38 1.82 1.58 -1.43
CA TYR A 38 2.54 0.47 -0.81
C TYR A 38 2.29 -0.86 -1.54
N ALA A 39 1.04 -1.15 -1.93
CA ALA A 39 0.69 -2.36 -2.67
C ALA A 39 1.36 -2.40 -4.05
N PHE A 40 1.38 -1.27 -4.77
CA PHE A 40 2.09 -1.15 -6.05
C PHE A 40 3.59 -1.32 -5.89
N PHE A 41 4.20 -0.64 -4.91
CA PHE A 41 5.63 -0.74 -4.61
C PHE A 41 6.03 -2.18 -4.25
N ARG A 42 5.25 -2.85 -3.39
CA ARG A 42 5.45 -4.25 -3.01
C ARG A 42 5.35 -5.18 -4.22
N SER A 43 4.32 -5.00 -5.04
CA SER A 43 4.12 -5.79 -6.27
C SER A 43 5.27 -5.60 -7.25
N TYR A 44 5.76 -4.38 -7.41
CA TYR A 44 6.92 -4.06 -8.26
C TYR A 44 8.19 -4.77 -7.79
N ILE A 45 8.53 -4.68 -6.50
CA ILE A 45 9.70 -5.37 -5.91
C ILE A 45 9.60 -6.88 -6.14
N TRP A 46 8.42 -7.46 -5.85
CA TRP A 46 8.22 -8.90 -5.95
C TRP A 46 8.31 -9.38 -7.40
N SER A 47 7.73 -8.63 -8.33
CA SER A 47 7.84 -8.92 -9.76
C SER A 47 9.30 -8.89 -10.22
N CYS A 48 10.05 -7.82 -9.90
CA CYS A 48 11.46 -7.73 -10.27
C CYS A 48 12.29 -8.86 -9.69
N TYR A 49 12.14 -9.14 -8.39
CA TYR A 49 12.88 -10.21 -7.73
C TYR A 49 12.59 -11.58 -8.34
N ARG A 50 11.31 -11.87 -8.66
CA ARG A 50 10.93 -13.12 -9.32
C ARG A 50 11.63 -13.28 -10.66
N ARG A 51 11.72 -12.21 -11.45
CA ARG A 51 12.43 -12.21 -12.75
C ARG A 51 13.92 -12.47 -12.59
N PHE A 52 14.58 -11.79 -11.65
CA PHE A 52 15.99 -12.07 -11.35
C PHE A 52 16.21 -13.49 -10.82
N SER A 53 15.28 -14.01 -10.02
CA SER A 53 15.34 -15.39 -9.51
C SER A 53 15.29 -16.39 -10.66
N TRP A 54 14.33 -16.27 -11.57
CA TRP A 54 14.21 -17.14 -12.75
C TRP A 54 15.41 -17.03 -13.68
N LEU A 55 15.90 -15.81 -13.91
CA LEU A 55 17.09 -15.60 -14.72
C LEU A 55 18.33 -16.23 -14.08
N THR A 56 18.46 -16.13 -12.75
CA THR A 56 19.54 -16.79 -11.99
C THR A 56 19.45 -18.31 -12.12
N MET A 57 18.23 -18.88 -12.02
CA MET A 57 18.02 -20.31 -12.24
C MET A 57 18.46 -20.73 -13.64
N ALA A 58 18.07 -19.97 -14.67
CA ALA A 58 18.44 -20.25 -16.05
C ALA A 58 19.96 -20.18 -16.29
N ILE A 59 20.64 -19.18 -15.71
CA ILE A 59 22.10 -19.03 -15.80
C ILE A 59 22.83 -20.19 -15.11
N LEU A 60 22.41 -20.57 -13.90
CA LEU A 60 23.04 -21.66 -13.16
C LEU A 60 22.76 -23.02 -13.81
N ASN A 61 21.57 -23.21 -14.37
CA ASN A 61 21.19 -24.44 -15.07
C ASN A 61 21.78 -24.53 -16.49
N ASN A 62 22.33 -23.44 -17.05
CA ASN A 62 23.00 -23.45 -18.35
C ASN A 62 24.23 -24.40 -18.38
N GLN A 63 24.77 -24.76 -17.20
CA GLN A 63 25.84 -25.75 -17.09
C GLN A 63 25.37 -27.18 -17.41
N THR A 64 24.09 -27.49 -17.21
CA THR A 64 23.51 -28.82 -17.47
C THR A 64 22.79 -28.85 -18.82
N ILE A 65 22.06 -27.78 -19.16
CA ILE A 65 21.28 -27.67 -20.39
C ILE A 65 21.72 -26.40 -21.12
N PRO A 66 22.50 -26.50 -22.21
CA PRO A 66 22.98 -25.33 -22.94
C PRO A 66 21.80 -24.58 -23.58
N ARG A 67 21.55 -23.35 -23.12
CA ARG A 67 20.57 -22.40 -23.67
C ARG A 67 21.30 -21.25 -24.37
N ARG A 68 20.69 -20.73 -25.44
CA ARG A 68 21.18 -19.55 -26.15
C ARG A 68 20.54 -18.31 -25.53
N PHE A 69 21.37 -17.35 -25.15
CA PHE A 69 20.91 -16.02 -24.73
C PHE A 69 20.73 -15.13 -25.98
N PRO A 70 19.78 -14.17 -25.97
CA PRO A 70 18.90 -13.79 -24.87
C PRO A 70 17.70 -14.73 -24.68
N LEU A 71 17.32 -14.99 -23.43
CA LEU A 71 16.12 -15.73 -23.08
C LEU A 71 14.89 -14.82 -23.11
N SER A 72 13.83 -15.31 -23.76
CA SER A 72 12.50 -14.71 -23.68
C SER A 72 11.93 -14.86 -22.27
N PHE A 73 10.92 -14.05 -21.96
CA PHE A 73 10.26 -14.16 -20.66
C PHE A 73 9.63 -15.54 -20.45
N HIS A 74 8.92 -16.05 -21.45
CA HIS A 74 8.28 -17.35 -21.40
C HIS A 74 9.28 -18.48 -21.11
N GLU A 75 10.47 -18.46 -21.74
CA GLU A 75 11.51 -19.47 -21.48
C GLU A 75 12.05 -19.41 -20.04
N MET A 76 12.18 -18.21 -19.47
CA MET A 76 12.59 -18.05 -18.07
C MET A 76 11.52 -18.56 -17.09
N GLU A 77 10.24 -18.34 -17.41
CA GLU A 77 9.13 -18.86 -16.62
C GLU A 77 9.09 -20.39 -16.65
N LEU A 78 9.24 -21.01 -17.83
CA LEU A 78 9.32 -22.46 -17.97
C LEU A 78 10.46 -23.06 -17.14
N VAL A 79 11.65 -22.45 -17.14
CA VAL A 79 12.76 -22.85 -16.24
C VAL A 79 12.32 -22.80 -14.78
N GLY A 80 11.63 -21.73 -14.39
CA GLY A 80 11.13 -21.56 -13.04
C GLY A 80 10.12 -22.62 -12.62
N GLU A 81 9.25 -23.05 -13.54
CA GLU A 81 8.26 -24.10 -13.30
C GLU A 81 8.92 -25.48 -13.20
N ASP A 82 9.81 -25.83 -14.14
CA ASP A 82 10.58 -27.08 -14.10
C ASP A 82 11.36 -27.21 -12.79
N CYS A 83 12.05 -26.13 -12.40
CA CYS A 83 12.81 -26.08 -11.15
C CYS A 83 11.93 -26.15 -9.90
N LYS A 84 10.70 -25.65 -9.95
CA LYS A 84 9.76 -25.74 -8.83
C LYS A 84 9.37 -27.20 -8.60
N VAL A 85 9.06 -27.95 -9.67
CA VAL A 85 8.72 -29.37 -9.59
C VAL A 85 9.88 -30.19 -9.03
N GLU A 86 11.12 -29.92 -9.47
CA GLU A 86 12.30 -30.65 -9.00
C GLU A 86 12.64 -30.40 -7.52
N THR A 87 12.39 -29.19 -7.03
CA THR A 87 12.82 -28.77 -5.67
C THR A 87 11.71 -28.86 -4.62
N GLU A 88 10.48 -29.12 -5.01
CA GLU A 88 9.35 -29.26 -4.10
C GLU A 88 9.58 -30.41 -3.10
N GLY A 89 9.43 -30.11 -1.81
CA GLY A 89 9.63 -31.09 -0.73
C GLY A 89 11.08 -31.46 -0.39
N THR A 90 12.08 -31.05 -1.18
CA THR A 90 13.48 -31.45 -0.97
C THR A 90 14.20 -30.70 0.17
N GLY A 91 13.76 -29.47 0.48
CA GLY A 91 14.43 -28.61 1.46
C GLY A 91 15.81 -28.08 1.05
N LEU A 92 16.35 -28.47 -0.11
CA LEU A 92 17.65 -28.04 -0.61
C LEU A 92 17.67 -26.53 -0.89
N GLN A 93 18.83 -25.89 -0.72
CA GLN A 93 19.10 -24.49 -1.07
C GLN A 93 20.49 -24.36 -1.71
N GLY A 94 20.68 -23.34 -2.56
CA GLY A 94 21.97 -23.08 -3.23
C GLY A 94 22.24 -23.94 -4.47
N VAL A 95 21.28 -24.81 -4.83
CA VAL A 95 21.29 -25.59 -6.07
C VAL A 95 20.79 -24.73 -7.24
N PRO A 96 21.11 -25.06 -8.52
CA PRO A 96 20.69 -24.28 -9.68
C PRO A 96 19.20 -23.93 -9.71
N CYS A 97 18.34 -24.89 -9.36
CA CYS A 97 16.88 -24.70 -9.32
C CYS A 97 16.34 -24.01 -8.06
N ARG A 98 17.19 -23.74 -7.06
CA ARG A 98 16.83 -22.96 -5.87
C ARG A 98 18.02 -22.11 -5.42
N PRO A 99 18.36 -21.06 -6.19
CA PRO A 99 19.51 -20.24 -5.91
C PRO A 99 19.39 -19.59 -4.53
N SER A 100 20.52 -19.50 -3.84
CA SER A 100 20.64 -18.73 -2.61
C SER A 100 20.38 -17.23 -2.88
N LEU A 101 19.94 -16.51 -1.84
CA LEU A 101 19.71 -15.07 -1.94
C LEU A 101 20.97 -14.31 -2.40
N GLN A 102 22.16 -14.78 -2.00
CA GLN A 102 23.42 -14.18 -2.42
C GLN A 102 23.68 -14.35 -3.92
N GLN A 103 23.37 -15.52 -4.51
CA GLN A 103 23.48 -15.75 -5.95
C GLN A 103 22.56 -14.81 -6.74
N ILE A 104 21.31 -14.64 -6.29
CA ILE A 104 20.35 -13.72 -6.91
C ILE A 104 20.82 -12.27 -6.77
N ASN A 105 21.28 -11.87 -5.58
CA ASN A 105 21.76 -10.50 -5.32
C ASN A 105 22.97 -10.13 -6.17
N ARG A 106 23.92 -11.06 -6.38
CA ARG A 106 25.09 -10.83 -7.26
C ARG A 106 24.65 -10.48 -8.69
N LEU A 107 23.66 -11.19 -9.21
CA LEU A 107 23.10 -10.89 -10.53
C LEU A 107 22.36 -9.54 -10.55
N CYS A 108 21.60 -9.27 -9.49
CA CYS A 108 20.79 -8.06 -9.32
C CYS A 108 21.61 -6.76 -9.16
N GLN A 109 22.87 -6.88 -8.76
CA GLN A 109 23.85 -5.78 -8.62
C GLN A 109 24.83 -5.70 -9.81
N GLY A 110 24.83 -6.68 -10.71
CA GLY A 110 25.86 -6.83 -11.74
C GLY A 110 25.32 -6.72 -13.16
N SER A 111 25.16 -5.49 -13.68
CA SER A 111 24.81 -5.26 -15.09
C SER A 111 25.83 -5.82 -16.06
N ALA A 112 27.13 -5.68 -15.76
CA ALA A 112 28.21 -6.16 -16.61
C ALA A 112 28.13 -7.66 -16.93
N TYR A 113 27.64 -8.49 -16.00
CA TYR A 113 27.48 -9.92 -16.25
C TYR A 113 26.35 -10.21 -17.24
N LEU A 114 25.22 -9.51 -17.12
CA LEU A 114 24.10 -9.64 -18.07
C LEU A 114 24.47 -9.12 -19.46
N ASP A 115 25.23 -8.03 -19.51
CA ASP A 115 25.73 -7.45 -20.77
C ASP A 115 26.64 -8.46 -21.50
N SER A 116 27.49 -9.20 -20.77
CA SER A 116 28.34 -10.25 -21.36
C SER A 116 27.55 -11.40 -22.00
N LEU A 117 26.34 -11.66 -21.50
CA LEU A 117 25.42 -12.67 -22.02
C LEU A 117 24.50 -12.11 -23.11
N HIS A 118 24.61 -10.82 -23.46
CA HIS A 118 23.65 -10.12 -24.32
C HIS A 118 22.20 -10.24 -23.83
N GLN A 119 22.00 -10.42 -22.51
CA GLN A 119 20.68 -10.57 -21.92
C GLN A 119 20.12 -9.19 -21.54
N PRO A 120 18.94 -8.78 -22.02
CA PRO A 120 18.34 -7.51 -21.62
C PRO A 120 18.01 -7.50 -20.12
N TRP A 121 18.10 -6.32 -19.54
CA TRP A 121 17.74 -6.09 -18.14
C TRP A 121 16.24 -6.39 -17.91
N PRO A 122 15.86 -7.10 -16.84
CA PRO A 122 14.48 -7.50 -16.63
C PRO A 122 13.56 -6.30 -16.38
N ASN A 123 12.34 -6.40 -16.91
CA ASN A 123 11.25 -5.48 -16.65
C ASN A 123 10.25 -6.14 -15.68
N ALA A 124 9.75 -5.35 -14.73
CA ALA A 124 8.60 -5.72 -13.91
C ALA A 124 7.34 -5.76 -14.77
N PHE A 125 6.44 -6.65 -14.39
CA PHE A 125 5.15 -6.88 -15.02
C PHE A 125 5.16 -7.35 -16.47
N SER A 126 6.32 -7.48 -17.15
CA SER A 126 6.33 -7.84 -18.58
C SER A 126 5.80 -9.24 -18.87
N GLY A 127 5.18 -9.44 -20.03
CA GLY A 127 4.84 -10.78 -20.54
C GLY A 127 3.58 -11.40 -19.95
N TYR A 128 2.66 -10.55 -19.49
CA TYR A 128 1.26 -10.96 -19.40
C TYR A 128 0.53 -10.59 -20.70
N ASP A 129 -0.36 -11.47 -21.16
CA ASP A 129 -1.11 -11.30 -22.42
C ASP A 129 -1.93 -10.00 -22.51
N TRP A 130 -2.27 -9.40 -21.36
CA TRP A 130 -3.02 -8.15 -21.32
C TRP A 130 -2.21 -6.95 -21.85
N GLU A 131 -0.88 -7.02 -21.88
CA GLU A 131 -0.02 -5.95 -22.40
C GLU A 131 -0.20 -5.75 -23.91
N GLU A 132 -0.30 -6.85 -24.66
CA GLU A 132 -0.51 -6.80 -26.11
C GLU A 132 -1.90 -6.22 -26.43
N GLN A 133 -2.91 -6.56 -25.63
CA GLN A 133 -4.28 -6.09 -25.83
C GLN A 133 -4.45 -4.59 -25.54
N ILE A 134 -3.77 -4.06 -24.52
CA ILE A 134 -3.93 -2.66 -24.10
C ILE A 134 -2.95 -1.72 -24.79
N PHE A 135 -1.69 -2.14 -24.97
CA PHE A 135 -0.62 -1.25 -25.43
C PHE A 135 -0.11 -1.54 -26.85
N GLY A 136 -0.47 -2.68 -27.45
CA GLY A 136 -0.09 -3.03 -28.82
C GLY A 136 1.43 -3.09 -29.06
N SER A 137 2.22 -3.29 -28.00
CA SER A 137 3.69 -3.32 -28.06
C SER A 137 4.25 -4.41 -27.17
N ASN A 138 5.22 -5.17 -27.69
CA ASN A 138 5.69 -6.43 -27.11
C ASN A 138 6.76 -6.27 -26.01
N ASN A 139 6.86 -5.11 -25.35
CA ASN A 139 7.88 -4.85 -24.31
C ASN A 139 7.45 -3.76 -23.30
N VAL A 140 6.17 -3.72 -22.93
CA VAL A 140 5.68 -2.69 -22.01
C VAL A 140 5.85 -3.16 -20.57
N GLY A 141 7.01 -2.87 -19.96
CA GLY A 141 7.22 -3.16 -18.55
C GLY A 141 8.05 -2.08 -17.87
N PHE A 142 7.94 -1.99 -16.55
CA PHE A 142 8.75 -1.05 -15.77
C PHE A 142 10.13 -1.65 -15.54
N ARG A 143 11.18 -1.02 -16.09
CA ARG A 143 12.56 -1.47 -15.89
C ARG A 143 12.87 -1.65 -14.40
N CYS A 144 13.42 -2.81 -14.04
CA CYS A 144 13.85 -3.04 -12.66
C CYS A 144 15.03 -2.14 -12.31
N VAL A 145 15.06 -1.58 -11.10
CA VAL A 145 16.21 -0.77 -10.64
C VAL A 145 17.30 -1.69 -10.08
N GLU A 146 18.56 -1.29 -10.24
CA GLU A 146 19.70 -1.98 -9.62
C GLU A 146 19.56 -2.00 -8.08
N GLY A 147 19.91 -3.13 -7.45
CA GLY A 147 19.80 -3.27 -5.99
C GLY A 147 18.38 -3.51 -5.46
N ILE A 148 17.38 -3.68 -6.33
CA ILE A 148 15.99 -3.99 -5.93
C ILE A 148 15.88 -5.24 -5.06
N CYS A 149 16.79 -6.20 -5.23
CA CYS A 149 16.82 -7.43 -4.45
C CYS A 149 17.23 -7.20 -2.99
N SER A 150 18.13 -6.24 -2.73
CA SER A 150 18.46 -5.79 -1.37
C SER A 150 17.28 -5.07 -0.71
N VAL A 151 16.58 -4.22 -1.48
CA VAL A 151 15.35 -3.56 -1.01
C VAL A 151 14.29 -4.60 -0.64
N ARG A 152 14.13 -5.67 -1.44
CA ARG A 152 13.22 -6.76 -1.09
C ARG A 152 13.55 -7.37 0.26
N GLN A 153 14.82 -7.70 0.52
CA GLN A 153 15.22 -8.30 1.79
C GLN A 153 14.82 -7.38 2.96
N TRP A 154 15.12 -6.09 2.84
CA TRP A 154 14.73 -5.09 3.84
C TRP A 154 13.20 -5.01 4.05
N VAL A 155 12.41 -5.10 2.97
CA VAL A 155 10.93 -5.10 3.03
C VAL A 155 10.40 -6.37 3.69
N VAL A 156 10.93 -7.53 3.34
CA VAL A 156 10.48 -8.83 3.89
C VAL A 156 10.74 -8.90 5.38
N GLU A 157 11.90 -8.44 5.85
CA GLU A 157 12.24 -8.37 7.28
C GLU A 157 11.28 -7.47 8.08
N ARG A 158 10.66 -6.48 7.44
CA ARG A 158 9.78 -5.49 8.08
C ARG A 158 8.31 -5.63 7.68
N GLU A 159 7.95 -6.69 6.97
CA GLU A 159 6.60 -6.83 6.40
C GLU A 159 5.52 -6.82 7.48
N TYR A 160 5.72 -7.59 8.56
CA TYR A 160 4.78 -7.62 9.68
C TYR A 160 4.66 -6.26 10.38
N THR A 161 5.77 -5.54 10.53
CA THR A 161 5.77 -4.18 11.10
C THR A 161 5.00 -3.21 10.22
N LEU A 162 5.21 -3.24 8.89
CA LEU A 162 4.51 -2.38 7.93
C LEU A 162 3.02 -2.70 7.88
N LEU A 163 2.63 -3.98 7.84
CA LEU A 163 1.24 -4.40 7.92
C LEU A 163 0.59 -3.98 9.25
N GLY A 164 1.32 -4.10 10.36
CA GLY A 164 0.88 -3.62 11.67
C GLY A 164 0.61 -2.12 11.69
N ILE A 165 1.49 -1.30 11.11
CA ILE A 165 1.31 0.15 11.00
C ILE A 165 0.09 0.50 10.14
N ILE A 166 -0.08 -0.16 8.99
CA ILE A 166 -1.24 0.05 8.11
C ILE A 166 -2.54 -0.32 8.83
N LEU A 167 -2.59 -1.48 9.48
CA LEU A 167 -3.76 -1.94 10.22
C LEU A 167 -4.08 -0.99 11.38
N PHE A 168 -3.06 -0.56 12.13
CA PHE A 168 -3.21 0.40 13.21
C PHE A 168 -3.77 1.74 12.70
N ALA A 169 -3.27 2.26 11.57
CA ALA A 169 -3.79 3.48 10.97
C ALA A 169 -5.26 3.36 10.56
N ILE A 170 -5.67 2.23 9.99
CA ILE A 170 -7.08 1.95 9.64
C ILE A 170 -7.95 1.90 10.91
N VAL A 171 -7.54 1.16 11.93
CA VAL A 171 -8.28 1.07 13.21
C VAL A 171 -8.38 2.43 13.88
N LEU A 172 -7.29 3.20 13.91
CA LEU A 172 -7.27 4.55 14.46
C LEU A 172 -8.27 5.47 13.73
N ASN A 173 -8.28 5.44 12.39
CA ASN A 173 -9.27 6.18 11.61
C ASN A 173 -10.70 5.72 11.92
N CYS A 174 -10.97 4.41 12.03
CA CYS A 174 -12.28 3.89 12.43
C CYS A 174 -12.71 4.38 13.83
N CYS A 175 -11.81 4.34 14.81
CA CYS A 175 -12.09 4.81 16.18
C CYS A 175 -12.35 6.33 16.22
N LEU A 176 -11.55 7.12 15.49
CA LEU A 176 -11.75 8.56 15.36
C LEU A 176 -13.09 8.87 14.68
N ARG A 177 -13.51 8.07 13.69
CA ARG A 177 -14.82 8.21 13.06
C ARG A 177 -15.95 8.02 14.06
N VAL A 178 -15.93 6.91 14.79
CA VAL A 178 -17.00 6.54 15.73
C VAL A 178 -17.11 7.59 16.84
N THR A 179 -15.98 8.04 17.39
CA THR A 179 -15.96 9.07 18.43
C THR A 179 -16.44 10.43 17.91
N CYS A 180 -16.02 10.85 16.73
CA CYS A 180 -16.51 12.08 16.09
C CYS A 180 -18.01 12.02 15.80
N GLU A 181 -18.51 10.92 15.23
CA GLU A 181 -19.94 10.73 14.96
C GLU A 181 -20.76 10.75 16.25
N HIS A 182 -20.28 10.10 17.31
CA HIS A 182 -20.95 10.09 18.61
C HIS A 182 -21.04 11.50 19.19
N ARG A 183 -19.93 12.26 19.19
CA ARG A 183 -19.92 13.66 19.63
C ARG A 183 -20.85 14.56 18.83
N ILE A 184 -20.90 14.39 17.51
CA ILE A 184 -21.83 15.13 16.65
C ILE A 184 -23.28 14.81 17.02
N ARG A 185 -23.61 13.54 17.30
CA ARG A 185 -24.95 13.13 17.72
C ARG A 185 -25.33 13.74 19.07
N GLU A 186 -24.43 13.71 20.06
CA GLU A 186 -24.64 14.36 21.36
C GLU A 186 -24.92 15.86 21.22
N LEU A 187 -24.12 16.57 20.42
CA LEU A 187 -24.28 18.01 20.19
C LEU A 187 -25.60 18.33 19.48
N LYS A 188 -26.00 17.52 18.50
CA LYS A 188 -27.30 17.68 17.82
C LYS A 188 -28.47 17.43 18.77
N ALA A 189 -28.38 16.42 19.62
CA ALA A 189 -29.40 16.11 20.62
C ALA A 189 -29.58 17.27 21.61
N LYS A 190 -28.49 17.85 22.12
CA LYS A 190 -28.53 19.04 23.00
C LYS A 190 -29.19 20.23 22.33
N LYS A 191 -28.77 20.57 21.10
CA LYS A 191 -29.39 21.68 20.33
C LYS A 191 -30.88 21.46 20.05
N LEU A 192 -31.30 20.21 19.83
CA LEU A 192 -32.71 19.88 19.62
C LEU A 192 -33.52 20.05 20.92
N GLN A 193 -32.97 19.63 22.06
CA GLN A 193 -33.59 19.82 23.37
C GLN A 193 -33.73 21.31 23.73
N GLU A 194 -32.71 22.12 23.46
CA GLU A 194 -32.77 23.58 23.62
C GLU A 194 -33.89 24.19 22.78
N ARG A 195 -33.99 23.84 21.49
CA ARG A 195 -35.08 24.31 20.61
C ARG A 195 -36.47 23.87 21.08
N GLN A 196 -36.60 22.65 21.59
CA GLN A 196 -37.85 22.15 22.15
C GLN A 196 -38.26 22.94 23.40
N ARG A 197 -37.30 23.25 24.27
CA ARG A 197 -37.52 24.06 25.47
C ARG A 197 -37.96 25.48 25.10
N ASP A 198 -37.28 26.14 24.18
CA ASP A 198 -37.64 27.47 23.69
C ASP A 198 -39.06 27.48 23.08
N SER A 199 -39.39 26.43 22.31
CA SER A 199 -40.73 26.26 21.73
C SER A 199 -41.82 26.07 22.79
N GLN A 200 -41.52 25.37 23.89
CA GLN A 200 -42.44 25.20 25.02
C GLN A 200 -42.62 26.51 25.81
N GLU A 201 -41.54 27.28 26.02
CA GLU A 201 -41.61 28.58 26.70
C GLU A 201 -42.42 29.60 25.89
N PHE A 202 -42.27 29.60 24.56
CA PHE A 202 -43.09 30.42 23.66
C PHE A 202 -44.59 30.08 23.77
N ARG A 203 -44.95 28.79 23.83
CA ARG A 203 -46.35 28.35 24.03
C ARG A 203 -46.93 28.78 25.39
N ARG A 204 -46.10 29.04 26.39
CA ARG A 204 -46.53 29.51 27.71
C ARG A 204 -46.72 31.04 27.78
N GLY A 205 -46.60 31.76 26.65
CA GLY A 205 -46.76 33.22 26.60
C GLY A 205 -45.60 34.00 27.23
N LYS A 206 -44.49 33.33 27.59
CA LYS A 206 -43.26 34.02 27.98
C LYS A 206 -42.57 34.52 26.72
N ARG A 207 -42.25 35.83 26.66
CA ARG A 207 -41.40 36.35 25.59
C ARG A 207 -40.04 35.64 25.66
N PRO A 208 -39.50 35.15 24.53
CA PRO A 208 -38.23 34.44 24.51
C PRO A 208 -37.12 35.36 25.03
N THR A 209 -36.40 34.92 26.05
CA THR A 209 -35.30 35.69 26.66
C THR A 209 -34.03 35.62 25.81
N SER A 210 -34.00 34.74 24.79
CA SER A 210 -32.86 34.43 23.93
C SER A 210 -33.04 34.96 22.49
N LEU A 211 -33.34 36.26 22.34
CA LEU A 211 -33.18 36.95 21.04
C LEU A 211 -31.78 37.56 20.87
N ASN A 212 -30.87 37.32 21.82
CA ASN A 212 -29.46 37.63 21.65
C ASN A 212 -28.78 36.50 20.86
N TYR A 213 -29.27 36.25 19.64
CA TYR A 213 -28.49 35.56 18.62
C TYR A 213 -27.38 36.53 18.22
N GLY A 214 -26.31 36.52 19.02
CA GLY A 214 -25.05 37.15 18.64
C GLY A 214 -24.71 36.65 17.25
N HIS A 215 -24.79 37.56 16.29
CA HIS A 215 -24.27 37.39 14.94
C HIS A 215 -22.77 37.14 15.08
N CYS A 216 -22.36 35.88 15.22
CA CYS A 216 -20.98 35.49 15.04
C CYS A 216 -20.71 35.55 13.53
N PHE A 217 -20.26 36.72 13.08
CA PHE A 217 -19.51 36.87 11.84
C PHE A 217 -18.14 36.22 11.97
#